data_AF-A0A354A3J1-F1
#
_entry.id   AF-A0A354A3J1-F1
#
_cell.length_a   1.000
_cell.length_b   1.000
_cell.length_c   1.000
_cell.angle_alpha   90.00
_cell.angle_beta   90.00
_cell.angle_gamma   90.00
#
_symmetry.space_group_name_H-M   'P 1'
#
loop_
_entity.id
_entity.type
_entity.pdbx_description
1 polymer ?
#
loop_
_entity_poly.entity_id
_entity_poly.type
_entity_poly.pdbx_seq_one_letter_code
_entity_poly.pdbx_strand_id
1 'polypeptide(L)'
;QRPERAGDVCNKIVSDDFKDPVARSVFNRIKEGTTELNQLISQCDGEEKNYLTGISLNEDIENPEFEDPEKALNDCITRIKENKRKMLLQELQGKIREAELKKDFALLKQLQIEQQQISRNS
;
A
#
# COMPACT_ATOMS: atom_id res chain seq x y z
N GLN A 1 2.72 3.67 16.42
CA GLN A 1 2.27 4.99 16.91
C GLN A 1 0.81 4.95 17.39
N ARG A 2 -0.12 4.32 16.66
CA ARG A 2 -1.53 4.12 17.10
C ARG A 2 -1.98 2.64 17.00
N PRO A 3 -1.51 1.75 17.89
CA PRO A 3 -1.77 0.31 17.80
C PRO A 3 -3.27 -0.04 17.84
N GLU A 4 -4.09 0.77 18.51
CA GLU A 4 -5.55 0.62 18.59
C GLU A 4 -6.26 0.75 17.23
N ARG A 5 -5.63 1.43 16.26
CA ARG A 5 -6.17 1.59 14.89
C ARG A 5 -5.68 0.49 13.94
N ALA A 6 -4.78 -0.40 14.37
CA ALA A 6 -4.16 -1.40 13.50
C ALA A 6 -5.19 -2.30 12.80
N GLY A 7 -6.23 -2.73 13.52
CA GLY A 7 -7.31 -3.55 12.95
C GLY A 7 -8.05 -2.85 11.81
N ASP A 8 -8.43 -1.59 12.01
CA ASP A 8 -9.13 -0.79 10.99
C ASP A 8 -8.28 -0.58 9.74
N VAL A 9 -6.99 -0.33 9.91
CA VAL A 9 -6.04 -0.22 8.80
C VAL A 9 -5.92 -1.55 8.06
N CYS A 10 -5.69 -2.66 8.79
CA CYS A 10 -5.51 -3.99 8.21
C CYS A 10 -6.77 -4.51 7.48
N ASN A 11 -7.96 -4.01 7.82
CA ASN A 11 -9.21 -4.30 7.10
C ASN A 11 -9.35 -3.49 5.80
N LYS A 12 -8.68 -2.33 5.70
CA LYS A 12 -8.79 -1.43 4.56
C LYS A 12 -7.71 -1.64 3.52
N ILE A 13 -6.51 -2.08 3.90
CA ILE A 13 -5.38 -2.32 3.00
C ILE A 13 -4.85 -3.75 3.12
N VAL A 14 -4.21 -4.24 2.07
CA VAL A 14 -3.55 -5.56 2.04
C VAL A 14 -2.04 -5.40 1.82
N SER A 15 -1.27 -6.42 2.14
CA SER A 15 0.20 -6.40 2.07
C SER A 15 0.71 -6.07 0.67
N ASP A 16 0.01 -6.52 -0.37
CA ASP A 16 0.33 -6.24 -1.77
C ASP A 16 0.12 -4.77 -2.17
N ASP A 17 -0.51 -3.96 -1.31
CA ASP A 17 -0.63 -2.51 -1.53
C ASP A 17 0.70 -1.79 -1.27
N PHE A 18 1.63 -2.42 -0.55
CA PHE A 18 2.97 -1.89 -0.30
C PHE A 18 3.95 -2.34 -1.40
N LYS A 19 4.55 -1.37 -2.10
CA LYS A 19 5.62 -1.63 -3.08
C LYS A 19 6.91 -2.10 -2.42
N ASP A 20 7.25 -1.47 -1.30
CA ASP A 20 8.49 -1.70 -0.58
C ASP A 20 8.41 -3.04 0.17
N PRO A 21 9.36 -3.97 -0.05
CA PRO A 21 9.33 -5.30 0.55
C PRO A 21 9.51 -5.26 2.07
N VAL A 22 10.26 -4.28 2.61
CA VAL A 22 10.49 -4.10 4.04
C VAL A 22 9.20 -3.62 4.70
N ALA A 23 8.55 -2.60 4.14
CA ALA A 23 7.25 -2.11 4.60
C ALA A 23 6.17 -3.20 4.54
N ARG A 24 6.18 -4.03 3.48
CA ARG A 24 5.26 -5.18 3.35
C ARG A 24 5.49 -6.21 4.45
N SER A 25 6.74 -6.55 4.72
CA SER A 25 7.09 -7.51 5.77
C SER A 25 6.64 -7.03 7.15
N VAL A 26 6.94 -5.76 7.48
CA VAL A 26 6.49 -5.11 8.72
C VAL A 26 4.96 -5.11 8.83
N PHE A 27 4.26 -4.78 7.73
CA PHE A 27 2.79 -4.81 7.70
C PHE A 27 2.22 -6.22 7.94
N ASN A 28 2.82 -7.28 7.39
CA ASN A 28 2.39 -8.65 7.63
C ASN A 28 2.44 -9.01 9.12
N ARG A 29 3.50 -8.61 9.82
CA ARG A 29 3.64 -8.86 11.27
C ARG A 29 2.57 -8.12 12.08
N ILE A 30 2.26 -6.88 11.71
CA ILE A 30 1.17 -6.10 12.31
C ILE A 30 -0.16 -6.82 12.11
N LYS A 31 -0.40 -7.32 10.89
CA LYS A 31 -1.61 -8.06 10.53
C LYS A 31 -1.74 -9.40 11.28
N GLU A 32 -0.62 -10.04 11.59
CA GLU A 32 -0.54 -11.26 12.41
C GLU A 32 -0.74 -11.01 13.92
N GLY A 33 -0.74 -9.74 14.35
CA GLY A 33 -1.09 -9.32 15.71
C GLY A 33 0.02 -8.61 16.48
N THR A 34 1.22 -8.47 15.92
CA THR A 34 2.31 -7.72 16.59
C THR A 34 2.15 -6.22 16.30
N THR A 35 1.41 -5.51 17.14
CA THR A 35 1.12 -4.08 16.96
C THR A 35 2.03 -3.16 17.77
N GLU A 36 2.66 -3.68 18.82
CA GLU A 36 3.55 -2.92 19.71
C GLU A 36 4.93 -2.70 19.09
N LEU A 37 5.40 -1.45 19.05
CA LEU A 37 6.63 -1.06 18.35
C LEU A 37 7.87 -1.81 18.86
N ASN A 38 8.03 -1.92 20.18
CA ASN A 38 9.17 -2.64 20.76
C ASN A 38 9.15 -4.13 20.44
N GLN A 39 7.95 -4.73 20.38
CA GLN A 39 7.80 -6.12 19.98
C GLN A 39 8.12 -6.31 18.49
N LEU A 40 7.63 -5.41 17.62
CA LEU A 40 7.99 -5.40 16.20
C LEU A 40 9.51 -5.30 16.00
N ILE A 41 10.16 -4.32 16.64
CA ILE A 41 11.62 -4.14 16.56
C ILE A 41 12.38 -5.39 17.01
N SER A 42 11.88 -6.10 18.04
CA SER A 42 12.53 -7.33 18.53
C SER A 42 12.39 -8.53 17.58
N GLN A 43 11.37 -8.53 16.72
CA GLN A 43 11.08 -9.61 15.76
C GLN A 43 11.65 -9.33 14.37
N CYS A 44 12.13 -8.11 14.14
CA CYS A 44 12.68 -7.62 12.88
C CYS A 44 14.21 -7.66 12.88
N ASP A 45 14.81 -7.90 11.72
CA ASP A 45 16.26 -7.87 11.51
C ASP A 45 16.69 -6.72 10.59
N GLY A 46 18.01 -6.47 10.53
CA GLY A 46 18.68 -5.56 9.61
C GLY A 46 17.87 -4.34 9.12
N GLU A 47 17.37 -4.45 7.89
CA GLU A 47 16.65 -3.38 7.19
C GLU A 47 15.27 -3.07 7.81
N GLU A 48 14.53 -4.08 8.27
CA GLU A 48 13.24 -3.90 8.93
C GLU A 48 13.40 -3.11 10.23
N LYS A 49 14.45 -3.42 11.01
CA LYS A 49 14.76 -2.71 12.24
C LYS A 49 15.16 -1.26 11.98
N ASN A 50 15.96 -1.01 10.95
CA ASN A 50 16.34 0.35 10.55
C ASN A 50 15.12 1.15 10.09
N TYR A 51 14.22 0.53 9.31
CA TYR A 51 12.97 1.12 8.86
C TYR A 51 12.06 1.51 10.03
N LEU A 52 11.82 0.60 10.97
CA LEU A 52 11.02 0.86 12.17
C LEU A 52 11.64 1.93 13.07
N THR A 53 12.97 1.94 13.19
CA THR A 53 13.68 2.96 13.96
C THR A 53 13.53 4.34 13.32
N GLY A 54 13.67 4.44 11.99
CA GLY A 54 13.43 5.68 11.25
C GLY A 54 12.01 6.22 11.44
N ILE A 55 11.01 5.35 11.38
CA ILE A 55 9.61 5.74 11.64
C ILE A 55 9.41 6.18 13.09
N SER A 56 10.06 5.53 14.05
CA SER A 56 9.92 5.89 15.47
C SER A 56 10.47 7.28 15.79
N LEU A 57 11.43 7.76 15.00
CA LEU A 57 12.02 9.08 15.12
C LEU A 57 11.24 10.16 14.36
N ASN A 58 10.34 9.76 13.45
CA ASN A 58 9.45 10.68 12.76
C ASN A 58 8.19 10.93 13.60
N GLU A 59 8.12 12.12 14.19
CA GLU A 59 6.95 12.62 14.93
C GLU A 59 5.81 13.10 14.00
N ASP A 60 5.81 12.68 12.73
CA ASP A 60 4.92 13.23 11.69
C ASP A 60 3.42 13.04 11.99
N ILE A 61 3.00 12.03 12.76
CA ILE A 61 1.58 11.86 13.14
C ILE A 61 1.15 12.88 14.20
N GLU A 62 2.09 13.44 14.97
CA GLU A 62 1.86 14.54 15.91
C GLU A 62 2.28 15.90 15.32
N ASN A 63 2.62 15.94 14.02
CA ASN A 63 2.96 17.19 13.35
C ASN A 63 1.74 18.14 13.39
N PRO A 64 1.88 19.35 13.97
CA PRO A 64 0.78 20.31 14.11
C PRO A 64 0.17 20.78 12.77
N GLU A 65 0.77 20.44 11.62
CA GLU A 65 0.14 20.61 10.29
C GLU A 65 -1.02 19.63 10.02
N PHE A 66 -1.11 18.51 10.75
CA PHE A 66 -2.26 17.61 10.70
C PHE A 66 -3.28 18.02 11.77
N GLU A 67 -4.19 18.93 11.42
CA GLU A 67 -5.29 19.38 12.30
C GLU A 67 -6.17 18.22 12.83
N ASP A 68 -6.22 17.09 12.09
CA ASP A 68 -6.98 15.90 12.47
C ASP A 68 -6.19 14.60 12.15
N PRO A 69 -5.68 13.88 13.17
CA PRO A 69 -5.01 12.60 13.00
C PRO A 69 -5.84 11.51 12.31
N GLU A 70 -7.18 11.54 12.44
CA GLU A 70 -8.06 10.59 11.75
C GLU A 70 -8.16 10.88 10.26
N LYS A 71 -8.24 12.17 9.90
CA LYS A 71 -8.15 12.59 8.50
C LYS A 71 -6.79 12.19 7.90
N ALA A 72 -5.69 12.45 8.60
CA ALA A 72 -4.35 12.09 8.16
C ALA A 72 -4.23 10.57 7.88
N LEU A 73 -4.76 9.74 8.78
CA LEU A 73 -4.78 8.29 8.61
C LEU A 73 -5.60 7.87 7.38
N ASN A 74 -6.80 8.42 7.21
CA ASN A 74 -7.66 8.11 6.06
C ASN A 74 -7.05 8.58 4.73
N ASP A 75 -6.37 9.73 4.72
CA ASP A 75 -5.64 10.23 3.56
C ASP A 75 -4.49 9.28 3.18
N CYS A 76 -3.74 8.78 4.16
CA CYS A 76 -2.70 7.77 3.94
C CYS A 76 -3.26 6.48 3.33
N ILE A 77 -4.37 5.97 3.86
CA ILE A 77 -5.04 4.78 3.31
C ILE A 77 -5.48 5.02 1.87
N THR A 78 -6.07 6.19 1.60
CA THR A 78 -6.53 6.59 0.26
C THR A 78 -5.36 6.64 -0.71
N ARG A 79 -4.24 7.30 -0.34
CA ARG A 79 -3.03 7.37 -1.17
C ARG A 79 -2.45 6.00 -1.49
N ILE A 80 -2.41 5.08 -0.51
CA ILE A 80 -1.95 3.70 -0.73
C ILE A 80 -2.80 3.01 -1.80
N LYS A 81 -4.14 3.09 -1.68
CA LYS A 81 -5.07 2.50 -2.66
C LYS A 81 -4.97 3.12 -4.04
N GLU A 82 -4.90 4.45 -4.12
CA GLU A 82 -4.75 5.15 -5.38
C GLU A 82 -3.43 4.80 -6.09
N ASN A 83 -2.34 4.65 -5.33
CA ASN A 83 -1.06 4.25 -5.86
C ASN A 83 -1.12 2.85 -6.48
N LYS A 84 -1.77 1.89 -5.81
CA LYS A 84 -2.02 0.55 -6.38
C LYS A 84 -2.83 0.62 -7.67
N ARG A 85 -3.92 1.39 -7.69
CA ARG A 85 -4.72 1.60 -8.91
C ARG A 85 -3.87 2.15 -10.06
N LYS A 86 -3.07 3.19 -9.78
CA LYS A 86 -2.17 3.79 -10.78
C LYS A 86 -1.16 2.77 -11.32
N MET A 87 -0.58 1.93 -10.46
CA MET A 87 0.33 0.87 -10.90
C MET A 87 -0.36 -0.15 -11.80
N LEU A 88 -1.52 -0.66 -11.39
CA LEU A 88 -2.29 -1.64 -12.18
C LEU A 88 -2.62 -1.08 -13.56
N LEU A 89 -3.05 0.18 -13.64
CA LEU A 89 -3.32 0.84 -14.91
C LEU A 89 -2.05 0.98 -15.78
N GLN A 90 -0.90 1.29 -15.17
CA GLN A 90 0.39 1.35 -15.89
C GLN A 90 0.83 -0.02 -16.42
N GLU A 91 0.73 -1.06 -15.60
CA GLU A 91 1.07 -2.43 -16.02
C GLU A 91 0.16 -2.91 -17.14
N LEU A 92 -1.14 -2.68 -17.00
CA LEU A 92 -2.15 -3.04 -18.00
C LEU A 92 -1.91 -2.28 -19.31
N GLN A 93 -1.52 -1.01 -19.25
CA GLN A 93 -1.15 -0.23 -20.44
C GLN A 93 0.07 -0.81 -21.16
N GLY A 94 1.05 -1.34 -20.41
CA GLY A 94 2.17 -2.08 -21.00
C GLY A 94 1.70 -3.32 -21.77
N LYS A 95 0.83 -4.14 -21.15
CA LYS A 95 0.24 -5.34 -21.78
C LYS A 95 -0.59 -5.01 -23.02
N ILE A 96 -1.35 -3.91 -22.98
CA ILE A 96 -2.14 -3.42 -24.13
C ILE A 96 -1.21 -3.13 -25.31
N ARG A 97 -0.13 -2.37 -25.10
CA ARG A 97 0.83 -2.05 -26.17
C ARG A 97 1.46 -3.31 -26.75
N GLU A 98 1.81 -4.29 -25.91
CA GLU A 98 2.35 -5.56 -26.40
C GLU A 98 1.34 -6.36 -27.23
N ALA A 99 0.08 -6.42 -26.80
CA ALA A 99 -0.99 -7.09 -27.54
C ALA A 99 -1.27 -6.40 -28.89
N GLU A 100 -1.25 -5.06 -28.93
CA GLU A 100 -1.36 -4.26 -30.16
C GLU A 100 -0.22 -4.58 -31.13
N LEU A 101 1.03 -4.59 -30.65
CA LEU A 101 2.21 -4.92 -31.47
C LEU A 101 2.14 -6.34 -32.04
N LYS A 102 1.67 -7.30 -31.23
CA LYS A 102 1.48 -8.71 -31.63
C LYS A 102 0.21 -8.95 -32.46
N LYS A 103 -0.64 -7.93 -32.63
CA LYS A 103 -1.97 -8.02 -33.27
C LYS A 103 -2.86 -9.09 -32.63
N ASP A 104 -2.69 -9.31 -31.33
CA ASP A 104 -3.55 -10.22 -30.56
C ASP A 104 -4.83 -9.47 -30.15
N PHE A 105 -5.78 -9.42 -31.09
CA PHE A 105 -7.03 -8.69 -30.91
C PHE A 105 -7.94 -9.29 -29.81
N ALA A 106 -7.83 -10.59 -29.56
CA ALA A 106 -8.59 -11.26 -28.51
C ALA A 106 -8.09 -10.81 -27.13
N LEU A 107 -6.78 -10.86 -26.91
CA LEU A 107 -6.16 -10.37 -25.68
C LEU A 107 -6.34 -8.85 -25.51
N LEU A 108 -6.19 -8.07 -26.58
CA LEU A 108 -6.38 -6.61 -26.55
C LEU A 108 -7.78 -6.24 -26.03
N LYS A 109 -8.83 -6.89 -26.55
CA LYS A 109 -10.21 -6.64 -26.12
C LYS A 109 -10.41 -6.99 -24.65
N GLN A 110 -9.82 -8.08 -24.17
CA GLN A 110 -9.88 -8.47 -22.75
C GLN A 110 -9.21 -7.42 -21.86
N LEU A 111 -7.99 -6.99 -22.20
CA LEU A 111 -7.24 -5.99 -21.44
C LEU A 111 -7.95 -4.62 -21.41
N GLN A 112 -8.60 -4.21 -22.51
CA GLN A 112 -9.38 -2.97 -22.55
C GLN A 112 -10.62 -3.02 -21.63
N ILE A 113 -11.29 -4.18 -21.53
CA ILE A 113 -12.42 -4.36 -20.59
C ILE A 113 -11.92 -4.25 -19.15
N GLU A 114 -10.81 -4.89 -18.82
CA GLU A 114 -10.18 -4.82 -17.49
C GLU A 114 -9.80 -3.38 -17.14
N GLN A 115 -9.25 -2.60 -18.09
CA GLN A 115 -8.90 -1.20 -17.90
C GLN A 115 -10.12 -0.36 -17.52
N GLN A 116 -11.25 -0.57 -18.21
CA GLN A 116 -12.49 0.14 -17.94
C GLN A 116 -13.06 -0.22 -16.56
N GLN A 117 -12.98 -1.49 -16.16
CA GLN A 117 -13.42 -1.93 -14.83
C GLN A 117 -12.60 -1.25 -13.72
N ILE A 118 -11.28 -1.22 -13.85
CA ILE A 118 -10.39 -0.56 -12.87
C ILE A 118 -10.65 0.94 -12.81
N SER A 119 -10.99 1.56 -13.95
CA SER A 119 -11.27 3.00 -14.03
C SER A 119 -12.64 3.37 -13.43
N ARG A 120 -13.63 2.48 -13.51
CA ARG A 120 -15.00 2.71 -13.01
C ARG A 120 -15.16 2.52 -11.50
N ASN A 121 -14.31 1.71 -10.86
CA ASN A 121 -14.34 1.49 -9.41
C ASN A 121 -13.65 2.63 -8.62
N SER A 122 -13.79 3.87 -9.09
CA SER A 122 -13.20 5.09 -8.53
C SER A 122 -14.17 5.80 -7.59
#